data_AF-A0A5T1U8K5-F1
#
_entry.id   AF-A0A5T1U8K5-F1
#
_cell.length_a   1.000
_cell.length_b   1.000
_cell.length_c   1.000
_cell.angle_alpha   90.00
_cell.angle_beta   90.00
_cell.angle_gamma   90.00
#
_symmetry.space_group_name_H-M   'P 1'
#
loop_
_entity.id
_entity.type
_entity.pdbx_description
1 polymer ?
#
loop_
_entity_poly.entity_id
_entity_poly.type
_entity_poly.pdbx_seq_one_letter_code
_entity_poly.pdbx_strand_id
1 'polypeptide(L)'
;IHKIFEEYKSLDFRNKLDNANGSVEVTTNALGDEIVKMLKQSSDFANHLASESSKLQSAVQNLTSSSNSQAASLEETAAALEEITSSMQNVSVKTSDVITQSEE
;
A
#
# COMPACT_ATOMS: atom_id res chain seq x y z
N ILE A 1 -42.98 -16.23 15.82
CA ILE A 1 -42.17 -15.01 16.06
C ILE A 1 -40.96 -15.21 16.97
N HIS A 2 -41.09 -15.88 18.15
CA HIS A 2 -39.99 -16.00 19.13
C HIS A 2 -38.66 -16.56 18.56
N LYS A 3 -38.70 -17.56 17.67
CA LYS A 3 -37.51 -18.10 17.00
C LYS A 3 -36.69 -17.03 16.26
N ILE A 4 -37.37 -16.17 15.49
CA ILE A 4 -36.70 -15.08 14.73
C ILE A 4 -36.04 -14.09 15.68
N PHE A 5 -36.64 -13.82 16.84
CA PHE A 5 -36.02 -12.95 17.84
C PHE A 5 -34.76 -13.56 18.45
N GLU A 6 -34.75 -14.87 18.72
CA GLU A 6 -33.54 -15.53 19.19
C GLU A 6 -32.44 -15.57 18.13
N GLU A 7 -32.80 -15.77 16.86
CA GLU A 7 -31.86 -15.68 15.73
C GLU A 7 -31.25 -14.27 15.63
N TYR A 8 -32.07 -13.22 15.67
CA TYR A 8 -31.59 -11.83 15.61
C TYR A 8 -30.75 -11.45 16.83
N LYS A 9 -31.08 -11.96 18.03
CA LYS A 9 -30.24 -11.80 19.23
C LYS A 9 -28.87 -12.46 19.07
N SER A 10 -28.80 -13.57 18.33
CA SER A 10 -27.55 -14.22 17.95
C SER A 10 -26.87 -13.60 16.72
N LEU A 11 -27.34 -12.44 16.26
CA LEU A 11 -26.87 -11.72 15.07
C LEU A 11 -27.07 -12.49 13.75
N ASP A 12 -27.98 -13.47 13.73
CA ASP A 12 -28.39 -14.18 12.52
C ASP A 12 -29.64 -13.53 11.93
N PHE A 13 -29.44 -12.70 10.91
CA PHE A 13 -30.50 -11.97 10.21
C PHE A 13 -30.90 -12.64 8.87
N ARG A 14 -30.53 -13.92 8.66
CA ARG A 14 -30.77 -14.61 7.38
C ARG A 14 -32.24 -14.97 7.16
N ASN A 15 -32.97 -15.24 8.24
CA ASN A 15 -34.37 -15.66 8.18
C ASN A 15 -35.31 -14.49 8.43
N LYS A 16 -36.57 -14.64 7.99
CA LYS A 16 -37.65 -13.67 8.19
C LYS A 16 -38.92 -14.37 8.65
N LEU A 17 -39.88 -13.57 9.12
CA LEU A 17 -41.23 -14.05 9.43
C LEU A 17 -42.04 -14.17 8.14
N ASP A 18 -42.46 -15.38 7.79
CA ASP A 18 -43.40 -15.63 6.70
C ASP A 18 -44.81 -15.13 7.06
N ASN A 19 -45.54 -14.63 6.07
CA ASN A 19 -46.91 -14.15 6.22
C ASN A 19 -47.09 -13.14 7.38
N ALA A 20 -46.10 -12.26 7.58
CA ALA A 20 -46.14 -11.21 8.60
C ALA A 20 -47.32 -10.26 8.35
N ASN A 21 -48.27 -10.25 9.28
CA ASN A 21 -49.48 -9.41 9.20
C ASN A 21 -49.62 -8.51 10.43
N GLY A 22 -49.03 -8.90 11.56
CA GLY A 22 -48.97 -8.06 12.75
C GLY A 22 -47.94 -6.94 12.59
N SER A 23 -48.24 -5.75 13.13
CA SER A 23 -47.33 -4.61 13.08
C SER A 23 -45.92 -4.94 13.59
N VAL A 24 -45.81 -5.71 14.68
CA VAL A 24 -44.51 -6.15 15.23
C VAL A 24 -43.76 -7.06 14.25
N GLU A 25 -44.46 -7.97 13.56
CA GLU A 25 -43.84 -8.89 12.60
C GLU A 25 -43.31 -8.15 11.37
N VAL A 26 -44.11 -7.23 10.84
CA VAL A 26 -43.73 -6.38 9.70
C VAL A 26 -42.53 -5.51 10.06
N THR A 27 -42.57 -4.85 11.21
CA THR A 27 -41.43 -4.03 11.69
C THR A 27 -40.19 -4.88 11.92
N THR A 28 -40.32 -6.09 12.44
CA THR A 28 -39.19 -7.01 12.65
C THR A 28 -38.51 -7.38 11.33
N ASN A 29 -39.29 -7.72 10.30
CA ASN A 29 -38.74 -8.02 8.98
C ASN A 29 -38.03 -6.79 8.38
N ALA A 30 -38.65 -5.61 8.48
CA ALA A 30 -38.05 -4.36 8.00
C ALA A 30 -36.72 -4.03 8.71
N LEU A 31 -36.65 -4.22 10.03
CA LEU A 31 -35.41 -4.05 10.79
C LEU A 31 -34.35 -5.06 10.38
N GLY A 32 -34.71 -6.33 10.21
CA GLY A 32 -33.78 -7.36 9.71
C GLY A 32 -33.21 -7.02 8.35
N ASP A 33 -34.05 -6.54 7.43
CA ASP A 33 -33.62 -6.10 6.11
C ASP A 33 -32.62 -4.93 6.15
N GLU A 34 -32.89 -3.91 6.97
CA GLU A 34 -31.98 -2.78 7.09
C GLU A 34 -30.67 -3.19 7.76
N ILE A 35 -30.70 -4.10 8.74
CA ILE A 35 -29.49 -4.65 9.36
C ILE A 35 -28.66 -5.44 8.34
N VAL A 36 -29.28 -6.33 7.55
CA VAL A 36 -28.57 -7.07 6.49
C VAL A 36 -27.94 -6.11 5.48
N LYS A 37 -28.65 -5.05 5.10
CA LYS A 37 -28.13 -4.02 4.20
C LYS A 37 -26.93 -3.28 4.81
N MET A 38 -27.00 -2.86 6.07
CA MET A 38 -25.87 -2.24 6.77
C MET A 38 -24.67 -3.17 6.87
N LEU A 39 -24.88 -4.46 7.19
CA LEU A 39 -23.81 -5.45 7.25
C LEU A 39 -23.14 -5.68 5.89
N LYS A 40 -23.93 -5.73 4.81
CA LYS A 40 -23.39 -5.81 3.44
C LYS A 40 -22.55 -4.57 3.11
N GLN A 41 -23.07 -3.37 3.38
CA GLN A 41 -22.31 -2.13 3.15
C GLN A 41 -21.01 -2.09 3.97
N SER A 42 -21.04 -2.53 5.23
CA SER A 42 -19.85 -2.61 6.07
C SER A 42 -18.84 -3.62 5.52
N SER A 43 -19.29 -4.77 5.04
CA SER A 43 -18.44 -5.76 4.37
C SER A 43 -17.83 -5.21 3.08
N ASP A 44 -18.60 -4.53 2.25
CA ASP A 44 -18.11 -3.92 1.01
C ASP A 44 -17.06 -2.84 1.30
N PHE A 45 -17.28 -2.02 2.33
CA PHE A 45 -16.31 -1.03 2.79
C PHE A 45 -15.02 -1.70 3.29
N ALA A 46 -15.12 -2.76 4.09
CA ALA A 46 -13.95 -3.50 4.58
C ALA A 46 -13.14 -4.12 3.43
N ASN A 47 -13.82 -4.71 2.45
CA ASN A 47 -13.19 -5.27 1.25
C ASN A 47 -12.49 -4.17 0.42
N HIS A 48 -13.15 -3.02 0.25
CA HIS A 48 -12.56 -1.89 -0.46
C HIS A 48 -11.32 -1.35 0.27
N LEU A 49 -11.41 -1.17 1.58
CA LEU A 49 -10.28 -0.74 2.42
C LEU A 49 -9.11 -1.73 2.35
N ALA A 50 -9.37 -3.03 2.38
CA ALA A 50 -8.34 -4.06 2.25
C ALA A 50 -7.64 -3.98 0.88
N SER A 51 -8.40 -3.78 -0.20
CA SER A 51 -7.86 -3.57 -1.55
C SER A 51 -6.97 -2.32 -1.62
N GLU A 52 -7.45 -1.18 -1.14
CA GLU A 52 -6.66 0.07 -1.16
C GLU A 52 -5.41 -0.02 -0.28
N SER A 53 -5.50 -0.71 0.87
CA SER A 53 -4.35 -0.96 1.73
C SER A 53 -3.29 -1.83 1.05
N SER A 54 -3.71 -2.85 0.29
CA SER A 54 -2.78 -3.70 -0.47
C SER A 54 -2.11 -2.94 -1.63
N LYS A 55 -2.84 -2.06 -2.32
CA LYS A 55 -2.27 -1.16 -3.33
C LYS A 55 -1.26 -0.21 -2.72
N LEU A 56 -1.58 0.40 -1.58
CA LEU A 56 -0.66 1.29 -0.86
C LEU A 56 0.61 0.54 -0.43
N GLN A 57 0.46 -0.68 0.11
CA GLN A 57 1.61 -1.51 0.48
C GLN A 57 2.53 -1.76 -0.72
N SER A 58 1.95 -2.11 -1.88
CA SER A 58 2.70 -2.34 -3.11
C SER A 58 3.41 -1.06 -3.58
N ALA A 59 2.74 0.09 -3.51
CA ALA A 59 3.31 1.37 -3.88
C ALA A 59 4.50 1.75 -2.98
N VAL A 60 4.38 1.53 -1.66
CA VAL A 60 5.47 1.76 -0.70
C VAL A 60 6.64 0.82 -0.97
N GLN A 61 6.40 -0.47 -1.20
CA GLN A 61 7.46 -1.43 -1.54
C GLN A 61 8.21 -1.03 -2.81
N ASN A 62 7.48 -0.64 -3.85
CA ASN A 62 8.08 -0.15 -5.10
C ASN A 62 8.91 1.11 -4.84
N LEU A 63 8.38 2.08 -4.10
CA LEU A 63 9.10 3.30 -3.75
C LEU A 63 10.40 2.98 -2.99
N THR A 64 10.34 2.12 -1.98
CA THR A 64 11.52 1.70 -1.21
C THR A 64 12.55 1.03 -2.11
N SER A 65 12.12 0.14 -3.00
CA SER A 65 13.03 -0.52 -3.96
C SER A 65 13.68 0.50 -4.90
N SER A 66 12.90 1.43 -5.47
CA SER A 66 13.42 2.49 -6.33
C SER A 66 14.39 3.42 -5.60
N SER A 67 14.11 3.79 -4.35
CA SER A 67 15.01 4.59 -3.52
C SER A 67 16.33 3.87 -3.25
N ASN A 68 16.29 2.57 -2.95
CA ASN A 68 17.51 1.77 -2.75
C ASN A 68 18.34 1.67 -4.04
N SER A 69 17.69 1.41 -5.18
CA SER A 69 18.38 1.40 -6.48
C SER A 69 19.00 2.77 -6.81
N GLN A 70 18.28 3.87 -6.53
CA GLN A 70 18.79 5.22 -6.75
C GLN A 70 19.99 5.53 -5.86
N ALA A 71 19.97 5.09 -4.59
CA ALA A 71 21.11 5.23 -3.68
C ALA A 71 22.34 4.49 -4.21
N ALA A 72 22.18 3.25 -4.68
CA ALA A 72 23.26 2.47 -5.29
C ALA A 72 23.82 3.15 -6.55
N SER A 73 22.97 3.69 -7.43
CA SER A 73 23.43 4.44 -8.62
C SER A 73 24.19 5.73 -8.24
N LEU A 74 23.83 6.38 -7.13
CA LEU A 74 24.58 7.54 -6.63
C LEU A 74 25.94 7.13 -6.06
N GLU A 75 26.04 6.00 -5.37
CA GLU A 75 27.32 5.43 -4.91
C GLU A 75 28.23 5.10 -6.10
N GLU A 76 27.69 4.48 -7.15
CA GLU A 76 28.44 4.18 -8.38
C GLU A 76 28.92 5.47 -9.07
N THR A 77 28.06 6.48 -9.15
CA THR A 77 28.41 7.79 -9.72
C THR A 77 29.53 8.47 -8.91
N ALA A 78 29.48 8.39 -7.57
CA ALA A 78 30.52 8.93 -6.71
C ALA A 78 31.86 8.22 -6.92
N ALA A 79 31.86 6.88 -6.98
CA ALA A 79 33.06 6.09 -7.26
C ALA A 79 33.68 6.43 -8.63
N ALA A 80 32.85 6.58 -9.66
CA ALA A 80 33.30 7.01 -10.99
C ALA A 80 33.94 8.41 -10.96
N LEU A 81 33.38 9.34 -10.18
CA LEU A 81 33.95 10.67 -10.00
C LEU A 81 35.29 10.65 -9.25
N GLU A 82 35.45 9.77 -8.26
CA GLU A 82 36.74 9.55 -7.57
C GLU A 82 37.80 9.04 -8.55
N GLU A 83 37.46 8.08 -9.41
CA GLU A 83 38.37 7.55 -10.44
C GLU A 83 38.77 8.63 -11.47
N ILE A 84 37.82 9.45 -11.92
CA ILE A 84 38.09 10.59 -12.82
C ILE A 84 39.05 11.58 -12.15
N THR A 85 38.81 11.89 -10.88
CA THR A 85 39.65 12.82 -10.11
C THR A 85 41.07 12.29 -9.97
N SER A 86 41.23 11.00 -9.63
CA SER A 86 42.53 10.33 -9.56
C SER A 86 43.26 10.35 -10.90
N SER A 87 42.53 10.05 -11.98
CA SER A 87 43.06 10.08 -13.35
C SER A 87 43.54 11.49 -13.73
N MET A 88 42.76 12.52 -13.42
CA MET A 88 43.13 13.92 -13.67
C MET A 88 44.36 14.35 -12.88
N GLN A 89 44.48 13.93 -11.62
CA GLN A 89 45.67 14.20 -10.81
C GLN A 89 46.92 13.54 -11.42
N ASN A 90 46.82 12.28 -11.86
CA ASN A 90 47.92 11.57 -12.53
C ASN A 90 48.34 12.26 -13.84
N VAL A 91 47.36 12.70 -14.66
CA VAL A 91 47.64 13.45 -15.89
C VAL A 91 48.31 14.79 -15.58
N SER A 92 47.87 15.50 -14.54
CA SER A 92 48.47 16.76 -14.11
C SER A 92 49.94 16.59 -13.68
N VAL A 93 50.25 15.56 -12.89
CA VAL A 93 51.63 15.24 -12.49
C VAL A 93 52.49 14.96 -13.72
N LYS A 94 52.00 14.09 -14.61
CA LYS A 94 52.74 13.71 -15.82
C LYS A 94 52.99 14.89 -16.77
N THR A 95 52.05 15.82 -16.83
CA THR A 95 52.19 17.06 -17.61
C THR A 95 53.26 17.95 -17.00
N SER A 96 53.31 18.08 -15.66
CA SER A 96 54.37 18.82 -14.97
C SER A 96 55.74 18.21 -15.23
N ASP A 97 55.87 16.88 -15.14
CA ASP A 97 57.14 16.18 -15.41
C ASP A 97 57.67 16.46 -16.81
N VAL A 98 56.78 16.45 -17.83
CA VAL A 98 57.14 16.75 -19.23
C VAL A 98 57.60 18.20 -19.41
N ILE A 99 56.96 19.16 -18.72
CA ILE A 99 57.37 20.57 -18.76
C ILE A 99 58.79 20.71 -18.18
N THR A 100 59.04 20.14 -17.00
CA THR A 100 60.37 20.19 -16.37
C THR A 100 61.44 19.56 -17.26
N GLN A 101 61.16 18.42 -17.88
CA GLN A 101 62.09 17.74 -18.78
C GLN A 101 62.34 18.52 -20.09
N SER A 102 61.41 19.37 -20.52
CA SER A 102 61.57 20.21 -21.72
C SER A 102 62.42 21.46 -21.47
N GLU A 103 62.63 21.83 -20.20
CA GLU A 103 63.45 22.97 -19.77
C GLU A 103 64.91 22.58 -19.45
N GLU A 104 65.20 21.27 -19.36
CA GLU A 104 66.56 20.69 -19.28
C GLU A 104 67.20 20.50 -20.67
#